data_AF-A0A9D8I7W3-F1
#
_entry.id   AF-A0A9D8I7W3-F1
#
_cell.length_a   1.000
_cell.length_b   1.000
_cell.length_c   1.000
_cell.angle_alpha   90.00
_cell.angle_beta   90.00
_cell.angle_gamma   90.00
#
_symmetry.space_group_name_H-M   'P 1'
#
loop_
_entity.id
_entity.type
_entity.pdbx_description
1 polymer ?
#
loop_
_entity_poly.entity_id
_entity_poly.type
_entity_poly.pdbx_seq_one_letter_code
_entity_poly.pdbx_strand_id
1 'polypeptide(L)'
;MRTGILNPAIPFEPSFESCIQTHPKRTPPTTTVHGAGIRPRAIDPPGASSRYHHVANARLDAWKARAHSAAVKDAYHQTVFLVLDDGKSWPREFAVLTACNPDGTLIGDDENARRTEALRRQLEARGLVLGRVDGCSPDLVHREPGFAARLTVEDAVVLGRWFQQEAVFFVRGDEVLLVPCDGAVPVSLGSWQKRAITTRGIAR
;
A
#
# COMPACT_ATOMS: atom_id res chain seq x y z
N MET A 1 36.15 -5.76 22.41
CA MET A 1 36.13 -5.24 21.03
C MET A 1 35.14 -6.08 20.22
N ARG A 2 33.92 -5.57 19.98
CA ARG A 2 32.96 -6.17 19.03
C ARG A 2 32.44 -5.03 18.16
N THR A 3 32.75 -5.13 16.89
CA THR A 3 32.42 -4.19 15.81
C THR A 3 30.91 -4.20 15.58
N GLY A 4 30.27 -3.05 15.81
CA GLY A 4 28.88 -2.80 15.45
C GLY A 4 28.72 -2.66 13.95
N ILE A 5 27.80 -3.42 13.37
CA ILE A 5 27.34 -3.20 12.00
C ILE A 5 26.28 -2.11 12.09
N LEU A 6 26.70 -0.87 11.82
CA LEU A 6 25.83 0.27 11.57
C LEU A 6 24.95 -0.05 10.36
N ASN A 7 23.64 -0.14 10.59
CA ASN A 7 22.64 -0.16 9.53
C ASN A 7 22.72 1.21 8.83
N PRO A 8 23.05 1.30 7.52
CA PRO A 8 23.11 2.59 6.87
C PRO A 8 21.70 3.17 6.83
N ALA A 9 21.53 4.33 7.49
CA ALA A 9 20.33 5.12 7.45
C ALA A 9 19.84 5.25 5.99
N ILE A 10 18.57 4.94 5.76
CA ILE A 10 17.90 5.11 4.46
C ILE A 10 18.02 6.59 4.08
N PRO A 11 18.82 6.96 3.05
CA PRO A 11 18.86 8.34 2.62
C PRO A 11 17.56 8.65 1.87
N PHE A 12 16.82 9.62 2.42
CA PHE A 12 15.75 10.32 1.74
C PHE A 12 16.43 11.28 0.73
N GLU A 13 16.46 10.92 -0.55
CA GLU A 13 16.86 11.80 -1.64
C GLU A 13 15.62 12.49 -2.21
N PRO A 14 15.40 13.79 -1.96
CA PRO A 14 14.37 14.56 -2.64
C PRO A 14 14.98 15.15 -3.91
N SER A 15 15.08 14.37 -5.00
CA SER A 15 15.40 14.94 -6.32
C SER A 15 14.12 15.32 -7.04
N PHE A 16 13.47 16.37 -6.56
CA PHE A 16 12.42 17.10 -7.27
C PHE A 16 12.99 18.43 -7.75
N GLU A 17 13.97 18.41 -8.65
CA GLU A 17 14.31 19.58 -9.47
C GLU A 17 15.15 19.19 -10.69
N SER A 18 14.68 19.59 -11.87
CA SER A 18 15.37 19.66 -13.17
C SER A 18 14.75 18.82 -14.30
N CYS A 19 13.67 19.34 -14.89
CA CYS A 19 13.42 19.34 -16.34
C CYS A 19 12.24 20.28 -16.66
N ILE A 20 12.43 21.58 -16.44
CA ILE A 20 11.69 22.60 -17.19
C ILE A 20 12.70 23.17 -18.19
N GLN A 21 12.80 22.52 -19.35
CA GLN A 21 13.42 23.10 -20.55
C GLN A 21 12.30 23.56 -21.50
N THR A 22 12.07 24.89 -21.49
CA THR A 22 11.78 25.80 -22.62
C THR A 22 11.26 25.18 -23.93
N HIS A 23 9.98 25.35 -24.30
CA HIS A 23 9.37 26.33 -25.25
C HIS A 23 8.54 25.59 -26.34
N PRO A 24 7.64 26.21 -27.15
CA PRO A 24 7.19 27.61 -27.21
C PRO A 24 5.65 27.81 -27.09
N LYS A 25 5.28 29.09 -26.99
CA LYS A 25 3.91 29.64 -26.92
C LYS A 25 3.01 29.13 -28.05
N ARG A 26 1.81 28.66 -27.73
CA ARG A 26 0.69 28.54 -28.68
C ARG A 26 -0.26 29.71 -28.49
N THR A 27 -0.49 30.47 -29.57
CA THR A 27 -1.57 31.46 -29.71
C THR A 27 -2.94 30.77 -29.76
N PRO A 28 -4.03 31.41 -29.29
CA PRO A 28 -5.37 30.84 -29.40
C PRO A 28 -6.01 31.19 -30.75
N PRO A 29 -6.90 30.35 -31.31
CA PRO A 29 -7.86 30.81 -32.30
C PRO A 29 -9.23 31.10 -31.66
N THR A 30 -9.91 32.02 -32.33
CA THR A 30 -11.15 32.70 -32.01
C THR A 30 -12.40 31.80 -32.05
N THR A 31 -13.36 32.17 -31.20
CA THR A 31 -14.77 31.76 -31.02
C THR A 31 -15.54 31.33 -32.27
N THR A 32 -16.36 30.28 -32.13
CA THR A 32 -17.75 30.20 -32.64
C THR A 32 -18.56 29.20 -31.79
N VAL A 33 -19.76 29.61 -31.38
CA VAL A 33 -20.73 28.87 -30.55
C VAL A 33 -21.73 28.16 -31.45
N HIS A 34 -21.98 26.85 -31.24
CA HIS A 34 -23.28 26.20 -31.48
C HIS A 34 -23.38 24.94 -30.60
N GLY A 35 -24.55 24.75 -29.97
CA GLY A 35 -24.76 23.82 -28.86
C GLY A 35 -24.98 22.35 -29.23
N ALA A 36 -24.64 21.48 -28.28
CA ALA A 36 -25.20 20.14 -28.09
C ALA A 36 -24.72 19.56 -26.74
N GLY A 37 -25.68 19.13 -25.89
CA GLY A 37 -25.55 18.12 -24.83
C GLY A 37 -24.35 18.18 -23.87
N ILE A 38 -24.57 18.68 -22.65
CA ILE A 38 -23.68 18.44 -21.52
C ILE A 38 -23.74 16.94 -21.16
N ARG A 39 -22.75 16.18 -21.61
CA ARG A 39 -22.37 14.92 -20.95
C ARG A 39 -21.33 15.27 -19.88
N PRO A 40 -21.44 14.76 -18.63
CA PRO A 40 -20.37 14.95 -17.66
C PRO A 40 -19.08 14.32 -18.21
N ARG A 41 -17.99 15.11 -18.24
CA ARG A 41 -16.64 14.64 -18.56
C ARG A 41 -16.31 13.47 -17.63
N ALA A 42 -16.02 12.32 -18.21
CA ALA A 42 -15.27 11.29 -17.50
C ALA A 42 -13.94 11.90 -17.06
N ILE A 43 -13.64 11.81 -15.78
CA ILE A 43 -12.30 12.09 -15.27
C ILE A 43 -11.46 10.92 -15.74
N ASP A 44 -10.62 11.14 -16.75
CA ASP A 44 -9.60 10.16 -17.12
C ASP A 44 -8.73 9.89 -15.89
N PRO A 45 -8.56 8.63 -15.44
CA PRO A 45 -7.65 8.33 -14.34
C PRO A 45 -6.24 8.79 -14.74
N PRO A 46 -5.51 9.52 -13.88
CA PRO A 46 -4.17 9.97 -14.21
C PRO A 46 -3.31 8.74 -14.48
N GLY A 47 -2.76 8.68 -15.69
CA GLY A 47 -1.95 7.58 -16.18
C GLY A 47 -0.92 7.15 -15.15
N ALA A 48 -1.05 5.92 -14.67
CA ALA A 48 -0.06 5.23 -13.87
C ALA A 48 1.26 5.23 -14.65
N SER A 49 2.14 6.17 -14.31
CA SER A 49 3.31 6.43 -15.14
C SER A 49 4.27 5.24 -15.09
N SER A 50 4.58 4.75 -16.29
CA SER A 50 5.55 3.73 -16.70
C SER A 50 6.92 3.72 -15.98
N ARG A 51 7.26 4.73 -15.17
CA ARG A 51 8.53 4.82 -14.43
C ARG A 51 8.56 4.05 -13.11
N TYR A 52 7.42 3.71 -12.49
CA TYR A 52 7.40 2.90 -11.26
C TYR A 52 7.90 1.47 -11.50
N HIS A 53 7.50 0.88 -12.64
CA HIS A 53 7.96 -0.45 -13.01
C HIS A 53 9.49 -0.52 -13.06
N HIS A 54 10.18 0.51 -13.59
CA HIS A 54 11.62 0.45 -13.78
C HIS A 54 12.47 0.56 -12.49
N VAL A 55 12.08 1.34 -11.49
CA VAL A 55 12.84 1.47 -10.22
C VAL A 55 12.50 0.33 -9.23
N ALA A 56 11.28 -0.21 -9.30
CA ALA A 56 10.94 -1.45 -8.60
C ALA A 56 11.80 -2.64 -9.09
N ASN A 57 12.16 -2.67 -10.38
CA ASN A 57 12.84 -3.79 -11.02
C ASN A 57 14.28 -4.06 -10.52
N ALA A 58 15.08 -3.05 -10.16
CA ALA A 58 16.45 -3.29 -9.67
C ALA A 58 16.50 -3.88 -8.24
N ARG A 59 15.48 -3.62 -7.42
CA ARG A 59 15.28 -4.29 -6.12
C ARG A 59 14.55 -5.62 -6.24
N LEU A 60 13.81 -5.83 -7.34
CA LEU A 60 13.08 -7.06 -7.67
C LEU A 60 14.00 -8.27 -7.86
N ASP A 61 15.21 -8.05 -8.38
CA ASP A 61 16.18 -9.14 -8.63
C ASP A 61 16.79 -9.69 -7.32
N ALA A 62 16.97 -8.84 -6.30
CA ALA A 62 17.38 -9.28 -4.96
C ALA A 62 16.25 -9.99 -4.19
N TRP A 63 14.98 -9.67 -4.52
CA TRP A 63 13.80 -10.29 -3.93
C TRP A 63 13.58 -11.71 -4.50
N LYS A 64 13.75 -11.92 -5.82
CA LYS A 64 13.66 -13.25 -6.47
C LYS A 64 14.68 -14.29 -5.95
N ALA A 65 15.81 -13.85 -5.40
CA ALA A 65 16.84 -14.72 -4.85
C ALA A 65 16.53 -15.21 -3.42
N ARG A 66 15.51 -14.65 -2.75
CA ARG A 66 15.08 -15.00 -1.40
C ARG A 66 13.71 -15.65 -1.45
N ALA A 67 13.69 -16.95 -1.78
CA ALA A 67 12.52 -17.80 -1.57
C ALA A 67 12.17 -17.79 -0.08
N HIS A 68 11.17 -16.99 0.29
CA HIS A 68 10.49 -17.12 1.58
C HIS A 68 9.46 -18.26 1.44
N SER A 69 9.28 -19.01 2.52
CA SER A 69 8.61 -20.31 2.55
C SER A 69 7.28 -20.34 1.79
N ALA A 70 7.08 -21.40 0.98
CA ALA A 70 5.82 -21.71 0.31
C ALA A 70 4.65 -22.00 1.28
N ALA A 71 4.91 -22.04 2.59
CA ALA A 71 3.88 -22.06 3.61
C ALA A 71 3.54 -20.61 4.01
N VAL A 72 2.36 -20.14 3.59
CA VAL A 72 1.71 -18.99 4.20
C VAL A 72 1.69 -19.25 5.72
N LYS A 73 2.33 -18.38 6.50
CA LYS A 73 2.34 -18.52 7.96
C LYS A 73 0.89 -18.51 8.47
N ASP A 74 0.54 -19.46 9.33
CA ASP A 74 -0.83 -19.61 9.89
C ASP A 74 -1.36 -18.31 10.51
N ALA A 75 -0.47 -17.45 11.04
CA ALA A 75 -0.81 -16.15 11.58
C ALA A 75 -1.56 -15.24 10.58
N TYR A 76 -1.25 -15.31 9.28
CA TYR A 76 -1.93 -14.53 8.25
C TYR A 76 -3.39 -14.98 8.04
N HIS A 77 -3.68 -16.27 8.21
CA HIS A 77 -5.03 -16.80 8.04
C HIS A 77 -5.99 -16.33 9.12
N GLN A 78 -5.45 -16.00 10.29
CA GLN A 78 -6.20 -15.53 11.44
C GLN A 78 -6.25 -14.00 11.53
N THR A 79 -5.63 -13.26 10.60
CA THR A 79 -5.63 -11.81 10.66
C THR A 79 -7.05 -11.23 10.62
N VAL A 80 -7.32 -10.33 11.57
CA VAL A 80 -8.47 -9.43 11.61
C VAL A 80 -7.97 -7.99 11.42
N PHE A 81 -8.87 -7.10 11.02
CA PHE A 81 -8.54 -5.73 10.65
C PHE A 81 -9.18 -4.75 11.61
N LEU A 82 -8.38 -4.07 12.43
CA LEU A 82 -8.89 -3.01 13.30
C LEU A 82 -9.02 -1.71 12.49
N VAL A 83 -10.25 -1.35 12.18
CA VAL A 83 -10.62 -0.12 11.48
C VAL A 83 -10.74 1.02 12.50
N LEU A 84 -9.84 1.98 12.40
CA LEU A 84 -9.77 3.12 13.32
C LEU A 84 -10.56 4.34 12.85
N ASP A 85 -10.80 4.46 11.54
CA ASP A 85 -11.59 5.54 10.94
C ASP A 85 -13.02 5.06 10.63
N ASP A 86 -13.85 4.88 11.66
CA ASP A 86 -15.11 4.10 11.63
C ASP A 86 -16.35 4.76 10.98
N GLY A 87 -16.16 5.76 10.12
CA GLY A 87 -17.24 6.50 9.45
C GLY A 87 -17.19 6.50 7.92
N LYS A 88 -16.22 5.80 7.31
CA LYS A 88 -16.00 5.83 5.86
C LYS A 88 -16.65 4.65 5.15
N SER A 89 -17.28 4.92 4.01
CA SER A 89 -17.61 3.88 3.05
C SER A 89 -16.32 3.43 2.35
N TRP A 90 -16.06 2.13 2.40
CA TRP A 90 -14.93 1.53 1.70
C TRP A 90 -15.28 1.34 0.21
N PRO A 91 -14.34 1.60 -0.71
CA PRO A 91 -14.53 1.23 -2.10
C PRO A 91 -14.66 -0.31 -2.21
N ARG A 92 -15.22 -0.77 -3.34
CA ARG A 92 -15.35 -2.21 -3.60
C ARG A 92 -13.98 -2.91 -3.63
N GLU A 93 -12.92 -2.21 -4.00
CA GLU A 93 -11.57 -2.77 -4.05
C GLU A 93 -10.57 -1.85 -3.38
N PHE A 94 -9.71 -2.41 -2.53
CA PHE A 94 -8.61 -1.71 -1.86
C PHE A 94 -7.60 -2.68 -1.28
N ALA A 95 -6.39 -2.20 -1.02
CA ALA A 95 -5.36 -2.95 -0.30
C ALA A 95 -5.28 -2.52 1.16
N VAL A 96 -4.91 -3.43 2.06
CA VAL A 96 -4.46 -3.12 3.43
C VAL A 96 -2.98 -3.47 3.53
N LEU A 97 -2.17 -2.50 3.92
CA LEU A 97 -0.71 -2.62 4.00
C LEU A 97 -0.19 -2.28 5.40
N THR A 98 0.81 -3.04 5.83
CA THR A 98 1.67 -2.81 6.98
C THR A 98 3.11 -2.66 6.49
N ALA A 99 3.95 -1.97 7.26
CA ALA A 99 5.39 -1.90 7.03
C ALA A 99 6.20 -2.51 8.19
N CYS A 100 5.50 -3.18 9.12
CA CYS A 100 6.08 -3.78 10.31
C CYS A 100 6.86 -5.05 9.97
N ASN A 101 7.76 -5.42 10.88
CA ASN A 101 8.44 -6.72 10.87
C ASN A 101 8.93 -7.17 9.48
N PRO A 102 9.78 -6.36 8.81
CA PRO A 102 10.23 -6.62 7.45
C PRO A 102 10.87 -8.00 7.32
N ASP A 103 10.62 -8.67 6.21
CA ASP A 103 11.01 -10.06 5.93
C ASP A 103 10.53 -11.03 7.04
N GLY A 104 9.40 -10.70 7.69
CA GLY A 104 8.86 -11.44 8.82
C GLY A 104 9.73 -11.42 10.08
N THR A 105 10.73 -10.54 10.15
CA THR A 105 11.67 -10.44 11.27
C THR A 105 11.16 -9.42 12.29
N LEU A 106 11.01 -9.85 13.54
CA LEU A 106 10.63 -8.96 14.63
C LEU A 106 11.68 -7.86 14.81
N ILE A 107 11.23 -6.60 14.75
CA ILE A 107 12.02 -5.41 15.00
C ILE A 107 11.34 -4.56 16.09
N GLY A 108 12.07 -3.60 16.66
CA GLY A 108 11.55 -2.75 17.73
C GLY A 108 10.42 -1.81 17.27
N ASP A 109 9.54 -1.47 18.21
CA ASP A 109 8.34 -0.65 17.96
C ASP A 109 8.66 0.72 17.34
N ASP A 110 9.75 1.36 17.78
CA ASP A 110 10.18 2.65 17.22
C ASP A 110 10.55 2.54 15.73
N GLU A 111 11.16 1.43 15.32
CA GLU A 111 11.51 1.20 13.92
C GLU A 111 10.25 0.85 13.11
N ASN A 112 9.36 0.00 13.65
CA ASN A 112 8.05 -0.25 13.07
C ASN A 112 7.26 1.05 12.86
N ALA A 113 7.30 1.98 13.83
CA ALA A 113 6.66 3.28 13.73
C ALA A 113 7.25 4.16 12.63
N ARG A 114 8.59 4.23 12.51
CA ARG A 114 9.27 4.97 11.43
C ARG A 114 8.92 4.42 10.04
N ARG A 115 8.89 3.09 9.89
CA ARG A 115 8.51 2.43 8.63
C ARG A 115 7.04 2.66 8.30
N THR A 116 6.15 2.58 9.29
CA THR A 116 4.73 2.90 9.13
C THR A 116 4.51 4.34 8.71
N GLU A 117 5.27 5.28 9.27
CA GLU A 117 5.23 6.69 8.89
C GLU A 117 5.76 6.91 7.45
N ALA A 118 6.79 6.19 7.04
CA ALA A 118 7.26 6.21 5.66
C ALA A 118 6.19 5.66 4.69
N LEU A 119 5.51 4.58 5.03
CA LEU A 119 4.37 4.04 4.26
C LEU A 119 3.25 5.08 4.14
N ARG A 120 2.89 5.74 5.25
CA ARG A 120 1.88 6.81 5.27
C ARG A 120 2.22 7.90 4.26
N ARG A 121 3.44 8.46 4.35
CA ARG A 121 3.90 9.55 3.47
C ARG A 121 3.87 9.14 2.00
N GLN A 122 4.25 7.91 1.69
CA GLN A 122 4.18 7.37 0.34
C GLN A 122 2.71 7.35 -0.16
N LEU A 123 1.79 6.81 0.62
CA LEU A 123 0.37 6.75 0.22
C LEU A 123 -0.26 8.14 0.11
N GLU A 124 0.04 9.06 1.03
CA GLU A 124 -0.49 10.43 1.05
C GLU A 124 0.00 11.28 -0.10
N ALA A 125 1.30 11.20 -0.43
CA ALA A 125 1.88 11.93 -1.56
C ALA A 125 1.19 11.60 -2.90
N ARG A 126 0.45 10.48 -2.97
CA ARG A 126 -0.30 10.01 -4.13
C ARG A 126 -1.82 10.14 -3.96
N GLY A 127 -2.30 10.65 -2.82
CA GLY A 127 -3.73 10.76 -2.51
C GLY A 127 -4.45 9.42 -2.36
N LEU A 128 -3.74 8.35 -1.98
CA LEU A 128 -4.26 6.97 -2.02
C LEU A 128 -4.81 6.47 -0.68
N VAL A 129 -4.55 7.17 0.43
CA VAL A 129 -4.99 6.76 1.77
C VAL A 129 -6.52 6.76 1.86
N LEU A 130 -7.09 5.63 2.27
CA LEU A 130 -8.50 5.50 2.61
C LEU A 130 -8.74 5.70 4.10
N GLY A 131 -7.88 5.13 4.94
CA GLY A 131 -7.95 5.28 6.39
C GLY A 131 -6.96 4.38 7.11
N ARG A 132 -6.86 4.57 8.42
CA ARG A 132 -6.05 3.72 9.30
C ARG A 132 -6.73 2.37 9.51
N VAL A 133 -6.01 1.31 9.18
CA VAL A 133 -6.44 -0.08 9.33
C VAL A 133 -5.23 -0.90 9.75
N ASP A 134 -5.31 -1.48 10.94
CA ASP A 134 -4.21 -2.27 11.48
C ASP A 134 -4.51 -3.76 11.30
N GLY A 135 -3.48 -4.54 10.96
CA GLY A 135 -3.57 -6.00 10.94
C GLY A 135 -3.36 -6.53 12.34
N CYS A 136 -4.27 -7.36 12.83
CA CYS A 136 -4.22 -7.86 14.20
C CYS A 136 -4.39 -9.38 14.28
N SER A 137 -3.90 -9.97 15.36
CA SER A 137 -4.41 -11.27 15.82
C SER A 137 -5.87 -11.15 16.27
N PRO A 138 -6.67 -12.24 16.25
CA PRO A 138 -8.07 -12.20 16.67
C PRO A 138 -8.33 -11.67 18.09
N ASP A 139 -7.37 -11.88 19.00
CA ASP A 139 -7.38 -11.40 20.38
C ASP A 139 -6.87 -9.96 20.54
N LEU A 140 -6.46 -9.31 19.45
CA LEU A 140 -5.90 -7.95 19.37
C LEU A 140 -4.59 -7.74 20.15
N VAL A 141 -3.95 -8.81 20.65
CA VAL A 141 -2.66 -8.72 21.38
C VAL A 141 -1.53 -8.36 20.44
N HIS A 142 -1.49 -8.99 19.26
CA HIS A 142 -0.58 -8.61 18.19
C HIS A 142 -1.27 -7.64 17.27
N ARG A 143 -0.61 -6.51 17.01
CA ARG A 143 -1.14 -5.44 16.17
C ARG A 143 -0.02 -4.83 15.37
N GLU A 144 -0.22 -4.78 14.07
CA GLU A 144 0.68 -4.16 13.12
C GLU A 144 0.01 -2.92 12.53
N PRO A 145 0.48 -1.71 12.90
CA PRO A 145 -0.03 -0.47 12.36
C PRO A 145 0.01 -0.42 10.83
N GLY A 146 -1.10 0.02 10.23
CA GLY A 146 -1.25 -0.01 8.78
C GLY A 146 -2.26 0.97 8.21
N PHE A 147 -2.48 0.83 6.89
CA PHE A 147 -3.37 1.68 6.12
C PHE A 147 -4.12 0.87 5.08
N ALA A 148 -5.39 1.22 4.91
CA ALA A 148 -6.12 0.87 3.70
C ALA A 148 -5.85 1.93 2.61
N ALA A 149 -5.67 1.47 1.36
CA ALA A 149 -5.30 2.32 0.24
C ALA A 149 -5.99 1.93 -1.08
N ARG A 150 -6.28 2.92 -1.93
CA ARG A 150 -6.79 2.70 -3.30
C ARG A 150 -5.66 2.26 -4.23
N LEU A 151 -5.33 0.98 -4.18
CA LEU A 151 -4.30 0.38 -5.03
C LEU A 151 -4.90 -0.74 -5.87
N THR A 152 -4.26 -1.01 -7.01
CA THR A 152 -4.40 -2.29 -7.71
C THR A 152 -3.67 -3.39 -6.94
N VAL A 153 -3.90 -4.66 -7.28
CA VAL A 153 -3.16 -5.77 -6.67
C VAL A 153 -1.67 -5.65 -6.99
N GLU A 154 -1.34 -5.28 -8.23
CA GLU A 154 0.02 -5.13 -8.72
C GLU A 154 0.77 -4.01 -7.98
N ASP A 155 0.15 -2.84 -7.82
CA ASP A 155 0.74 -1.73 -7.09
C ASP A 155 0.89 -2.04 -5.60
N ALA A 156 -0.08 -2.75 -5.01
CA ALA A 156 0.00 -3.20 -3.63
C ALA A 156 1.18 -4.15 -3.41
N VAL A 157 1.41 -5.11 -4.31
CA VAL A 157 2.56 -6.01 -4.27
C VAL A 157 3.88 -5.25 -4.46
N VAL A 158 3.94 -4.29 -5.39
CA VAL A 158 5.14 -3.45 -5.58
C VAL A 158 5.47 -2.70 -4.30
N LEU A 159 4.46 -2.12 -3.64
CA LEU A 159 4.65 -1.39 -2.39
C LEU A 159 5.00 -2.33 -1.22
N GLY A 160 4.36 -3.50 -1.13
CA GLY A 160 4.68 -4.53 -0.14
C GLY A 160 6.14 -4.96 -0.23
N ARG A 161 6.64 -5.25 -1.45
CA ARG A 161 8.06 -5.54 -1.70
C ARG A 161 8.97 -4.40 -1.28
N TRP A 162 8.60 -3.15 -1.57
CA TRP A 162 9.38 -1.98 -1.16
C TRP A 162 9.55 -1.90 0.37
N PHE A 163 8.51 -2.27 1.12
CA PHE A 163 8.52 -2.37 2.58
C PHE A 163 8.91 -3.75 3.12
N GLN A 164 9.43 -4.63 2.26
CA GLN A 164 9.90 -5.98 2.60
C GLN A 164 8.81 -6.82 3.28
N GLN A 165 7.58 -6.71 2.82
CA GLN A 165 6.47 -7.53 3.31
C GLN A 165 6.43 -8.85 2.53
N GLU A 166 6.15 -9.95 3.23
CA GLU A 166 5.97 -11.27 2.61
C GLU A 166 4.65 -11.32 1.81
N ALA A 167 3.63 -10.58 2.25
CA ALA A 167 2.33 -10.51 1.61
C ALA A 167 1.64 -9.17 1.91
N VAL A 168 0.62 -8.84 1.12
CA VAL A 168 -0.33 -7.75 1.38
C VAL A 168 -1.74 -8.33 1.42
N PHE A 169 -2.67 -7.62 2.05
CA PHE A 169 -4.08 -7.98 1.99
C PHE A 169 -4.78 -7.15 0.93
N PHE A 170 -5.66 -7.79 0.16
CA PHE A 170 -6.47 -7.13 -0.86
C PHE A 170 -7.93 -7.47 -0.65
N VAL A 171 -8.80 -6.46 -0.61
CA VAL A 171 -10.25 -6.63 -0.47
C VAL A 171 -10.89 -6.45 -1.84
N ARG A 172 -11.74 -7.39 -2.23
CA ARG A 172 -12.58 -7.34 -3.44
C ARG A 172 -14.03 -7.67 -3.10
N GLY A 173 -14.86 -6.64 -3.10
CA GLY A 173 -16.23 -6.72 -2.58
C GLY A 173 -16.19 -6.99 -1.08
N ASP A 174 -16.61 -8.19 -0.69
CA ASP A 174 -16.47 -8.69 0.68
C ASP A 174 -15.36 -9.74 0.81
N GLU A 175 -14.66 -10.11 -0.25
CA GLU A 175 -13.60 -11.10 -0.13
C GLU A 175 -12.27 -10.46 0.27
N VAL A 176 -11.62 -11.00 1.31
CA VAL A 176 -10.23 -10.69 1.68
C VAL A 176 -9.33 -11.73 1.05
N LEU A 177 -8.35 -11.27 0.28
CA LEU A 177 -7.29 -12.07 -0.30
C LEU A 177 -5.99 -11.76 0.45
N LEU A 178 -5.26 -12.79 0.85
CA LEU A 178 -3.83 -12.68 1.13
C LEU A 178 -3.10 -12.80 -0.22
N VAL A 179 -2.39 -11.75 -0.60
CA VAL A 179 -1.64 -11.70 -1.86
C VAL A 179 -0.15 -11.79 -1.52
N PRO A 180 0.49 -12.94 -1.75
CA PRO A 180 1.93 -13.07 -1.58
C PRO A 180 2.68 -12.06 -2.44
N CYS A 181 3.64 -11.35 -1.84
CA CYS A 181 4.51 -10.45 -2.58
C CYS A 181 5.50 -11.22 -3.46
N ASP A 182 5.51 -12.55 -3.37
CA ASP A 182 6.44 -13.40 -4.11
C ASP A 182 5.96 -13.85 -5.49
N GLY A 183 4.72 -13.51 -5.82
CA GLY A 183 4.07 -13.94 -7.06
C GLY A 183 3.41 -15.33 -6.95
N ALA A 184 3.42 -15.96 -5.77
CA ALA A 184 2.59 -17.12 -5.50
C ALA A 184 1.10 -16.77 -5.57
N VAL A 185 0.28 -17.81 -5.66
CA VAL A 185 -1.16 -17.68 -5.86
C VAL A 185 -1.81 -17.01 -4.63
N PRO A 186 -2.63 -15.97 -4.81
CA PRO A 186 -3.39 -15.37 -3.72
C PRO A 186 -4.33 -16.39 -3.05
N VAL A 187 -4.46 -16.28 -1.73
CA VAL A 187 -5.30 -17.17 -0.93
C VAL A 187 -6.50 -16.38 -0.40
N SER A 188 -7.71 -16.92 -0.58
CA SER A 188 -8.91 -16.33 0.01
C SER A 188 -8.95 -16.58 1.51
N LEU A 189 -9.16 -15.51 2.28
CA LEU A 189 -9.34 -15.54 3.73
C LEU A 189 -10.83 -15.39 4.11
N GLY A 190 -11.73 -15.20 3.14
CA GLY A 190 -13.16 -15.05 3.38
C GLY A 190 -13.60 -13.60 3.59
N SER A 191 -14.67 -13.40 4.36
CA SER A 191 -15.41 -12.13 4.43
C SER A 191 -14.65 -10.99 5.13
N TRP A 192 -14.60 -9.81 4.50
CA TRP A 192 -14.13 -8.55 5.07
C TRP A 192 -15.01 -8.14 6.24
N GLN A 193 -16.33 -8.23 6.11
CA GLN A 193 -17.24 -7.85 7.21
C GLN A 193 -17.09 -8.75 8.45
N LYS A 194 -16.65 -10.01 8.29
CA LYS A 194 -16.33 -10.89 9.42
C LYS A 194 -14.97 -10.62 10.06
N ARG A 195 -14.06 -9.96 9.34
CA ARG A 195 -12.68 -9.70 9.79
C ARG A 195 -12.44 -8.25 10.18
N ALA A 196 -13.26 -7.31 9.70
CA ALA A 196 -13.17 -5.91 10.05
C ALA A 196 -13.83 -5.64 11.40
N ILE A 197 -13.02 -5.22 12.37
CA ILE A 197 -13.44 -4.82 13.70
C ILE A 197 -13.38 -3.30 13.75
N THR A 198 -14.45 -2.63 14.15
CA THR A 198 -14.46 -1.17 14.33
C THR A 198 -14.24 -0.83 15.80
N THR A 199 -13.68 0.35 16.08
CA THR A 199 -13.53 0.86 17.46
C THR A 199 -14.86 0.96 18.22
N ARG A 200 -16.00 1.12 17.54
CA ARG A 200 -17.34 1.02 18.14
C ARG A 200 -17.76 -0.40 18.54
N GLY A 201 -17.17 -1.42 17.91
CA GLY A 201 -17.41 -2.84 18.21
C GLY A 201 -16.57 -3.40 19.36
N ILE A 202 -15.60 -2.63 19.87
CA ILE A 202 -14.86 -2.97 21.08
C ILE A 202 -15.70 -2.49 22.26
N ALA A 203 -16.67 -3.31 22.68
CA ALA A 203 -17.41 -3.05 23.91
C ALA A 203 -16.43 -2.92 25.09
N ARG A 204 -16.60 -1.86 25.88
CA ARG A 204 -15.89 -1.63 27.14
C ARG A 204 -16.29 -2.64 28.20
#